data_AF-A0A3G7U326-F1
#
_entry.id   AF-A0A3G7U326-F1
#
_cell.length_a   1.000
_cell.length_b   1.000
_cell.length_c   1.000
_cell.angle_alpha   90.00
_cell.angle_beta   90.00
_cell.angle_gamma   90.00
#
_symmetry.space_group_name_H-M   'P 1'
#
loop_
_entity.id
_entity.type
_entity.pdbx_description
1 polymer ?
#
loop_
_entity_poly.entity_id
_entity_poly.type
_entity_poly.pdbx_seq_one_letter_code
_entity_poly.pdbx_strand_id
1 'polypeptide(L)'
;MGFRLPNGATLQIASTYGPAIPVTALSNANPAVATSAAHGLSDGDIIAVTSGWTRLNDRAARVANSLTGTFALENINTTNLQPYPAGSGMGSVREVTGFVEISQITDVNFSGGDQQFLTFGFLADDDDRQIPTTKNPISIAYTVADDPDLPYVAVVEAADDDKQVRVLRMNLPGGSSILYNGYVTITSTPSMGRNNLMTRVITLSLAGRPTRYSAVVV
;
A
#
# COMPACT_ATOMS: atom_id res chain seq x y z
N MET A 1 25.28 -1.96 -1.23
CA MET A 1 25.31 -1.39 -2.59
C MET A 1 24.30 -2.17 -3.43
N GLY A 2 23.15 -1.59 -3.79
CA GLY A 2 22.01 -2.38 -4.29
C GLY A 2 21.19 -1.64 -5.34
N PHE A 3 21.78 -1.41 -6.50
CA PHE A 3 20.99 -1.06 -7.69
C PHE A 3 20.25 -2.33 -8.12
N ARG A 4 18.93 -2.35 -7.92
CA ARG A 4 18.06 -3.46 -8.32
C ARG A 4 17.37 -3.05 -9.61
N LEU A 5 17.59 -3.81 -10.68
CA LEU A 5 16.82 -3.64 -11.90
C LEU A 5 15.38 -4.12 -11.61
N PRO A 6 14.35 -3.33 -11.99
CA PRO A 6 12.95 -3.75 -11.83
C PRO A 6 12.56 -4.88 -12.81
N ASN A 7 13.46 -5.25 -13.73
CA ASN A 7 13.23 -6.30 -14.72
C ASN A 7 12.99 -7.65 -14.02
N GLY A 8 11.76 -8.16 -14.12
CA GLY A 8 11.31 -9.37 -13.43
C GLY A 8 10.53 -9.13 -12.13
N ALA A 9 10.13 -7.88 -11.85
CA ALA A 9 9.18 -7.61 -10.77
C ALA A 9 7.76 -8.05 -11.16
N THR A 10 7.07 -8.78 -10.26
CA THR A 10 5.67 -9.14 -10.44
C THR A 10 4.78 -8.26 -9.58
N LEU A 11 3.61 -7.89 -10.11
CA LEU A 11 2.62 -7.10 -9.39
C LEU A 11 1.42 -7.99 -9.10
N GLN A 12 0.97 -8.01 -7.85
CA GLN A 12 -0.15 -8.82 -7.42
C GLN A 12 -1.18 -7.94 -6.71
N ILE A 13 -2.46 -8.15 -7.02
CA ILE A 13 -3.58 -7.49 -6.38
C ILE A 13 -4.30 -8.47 -5.46
N ALA A 14 -4.72 -7.99 -4.29
CA ALA A 14 -5.57 -8.76 -3.38
C ALA A 14 -6.94 -9.06 -4.01
N SER A 15 -7.27 -10.34 -4.15
CA SER A 15 -8.55 -10.81 -4.72
C SER A 15 -9.58 -11.16 -3.65
N THR A 16 -9.14 -11.68 -2.51
CA THR A 16 -10.02 -12.07 -1.40
C THR A 16 -9.47 -11.58 -0.07
N TYR A 17 -10.38 -11.15 0.80
CA TYR A 17 -10.08 -10.72 2.16
C TYR A 17 -10.78 -11.65 3.15
N GLY A 18 -10.06 -11.97 4.24
CA GLY A 18 -10.64 -12.59 5.42
C GLY A 18 -11.58 -11.63 6.16
N PRO A 19 -12.32 -12.14 7.16
CA PRO A 19 -13.17 -11.32 8.00
C PRO A 19 -12.38 -10.22 8.72
N ALA A 20 -13.05 -9.11 9.05
CA ALA A 20 -12.44 -8.04 9.83
C ALA A 20 -12.16 -8.52 11.26
N ILE A 21 -10.89 -8.58 11.62
CA ILE A 21 -10.39 -8.95 12.94
C ILE A 21 -10.25 -7.66 13.77
N PRO A 22 -10.99 -7.48 14.87
CA PRO A 22 -10.88 -6.27 15.69
C PRO A 22 -9.54 -6.27 16.46
N VAL A 23 -8.83 -5.15 16.40
CA VAL A 23 -7.61 -4.90 17.19
C VAL A 23 -7.96 -4.03 18.38
N THR A 24 -7.79 -4.59 19.58
CA THR A 24 -8.21 -3.95 20.84
C THR A 24 -7.13 -3.06 21.43
N ALA A 25 -5.86 -3.33 21.13
CA ALA A 25 -4.75 -2.49 21.56
C ALA A 25 -3.60 -2.52 20.53
N LEU A 26 -2.89 -1.40 20.42
CA LEU A 26 -1.66 -1.27 19.64
C LEU A 26 -0.58 -0.65 20.52
N SER A 27 0.59 -1.29 20.58
CA SER A 27 1.71 -0.81 21.38
C SER A 27 2.53 0.26 20.64
N ASN A 28 3.16 1.14 21.42
CA ASN A 28 4.11 2.15 20.95
C ASN A 28 5.55 1.58 20.88
N ALA A 29 5.73 0.49 20.14
CA ALA A 29 7.00 -0.23 20.02
C ALA A 29 7.54 -0.20 18.57
N ASN A 30 8.77 -0.69 18.39
CA ASN A 30 9.35 -0.93 17.08
C ASN A 30 9.86 -2.39 17.02
N PRO A 31 9.14 -3.33 16.37
CA PRO A 31 7.87 -3.16 15.65
C PRO A 31 6.64 -2.96 16.57
N ALA A 32 5.59 -2.31 16.05
CA ALA A 32 4.32 -2.12 16.75
C ALA A 32 3.61 -3.47 16.98
N VAL A 33 3.17 -3.75 18.21
CA VAL A 33 2.46 -5.00 18.55
C VAL A 33 0.97 -4.72 18.66
N ALA A 34 0.19 -5.38 17.82
CA ALA A 34 -1.27 -5.37 17.84
C ALA A 34 -1.78 -6.52 18.73
N THR A 35 -2.76 -6.22 19.57
CA THR A 35 -3.47 -7.22 20.39
C THR A 35 -4.82 -7.50 19.77
N SER A 36 -5.08 -8.77 19.48
CA SER A 36 -6.36 -9.24 18.97
C SER A 36 -6.58 -10.69 19.38
N ALA A 37 -7.68 -10.96 20.08
CA ALA A 37 -8.03 -12.32 20.49
C ALA A 37 -8.47 -13.15 19.27
N ALA A 38 -7.97 -14.39 19.17
CA ALA A 38 -8.35 -15.35 18.13
C ALA A 38 -8.18 -14.84 16.68
N HIS A 39 -7.10 -14.10 16.41
CA HIS A 39 -6.85 -13.52 15.09
C HIS A 39 -6.51 -14.56 14.01
N GLY A 40 -6.00 -15.75 14.36
CA GLY A 40 -5.73 -16.83 13.40
C GLY A 40 -4.60 -16.57 12.39
N LEU A 41 -3.98 -15.39 12.42
CA LEU A 41 -2.89 -14.98 11.54
C LEU A 41 -1.59 -15.70 11.87
N SER A 42 -0.84 -16.05 10.83
CA SER A 42 0.49 -16.64 10.89
C SER A 42 1.58 -15.61 10.52
N ASP A 43 2.81 -15.92 10.91
CA ASP A 43 3.98 -15.14 10.48
C ASP A 43 4.13 -15.22 8.96
N GLY A 44 4.17 -14.07 8.29
CA GLY A 44 4.20 -14.03 6.83
C GLY A 44 2.98 -13.39 6.19
N ASP A 45 1.85 -13.39 6.89
CA ASP A 45 0.57 -12.99 6.30
C ASP A 45 0.53 -11.49 6.03
N ILE A 46 -0.09 -11.12 4.92
CA ILE A 46 -0.26 -9.73 4.52
C ILE A 46 -1.64 -9.27 4.95
N ILE A 47 -1.67 -8.18 5.69
CA ILE A 47 -2.88 -7.65 6.28
C ILE A 47 -3.11 -6.20 5.86
N ALA A 48 -4.37 -5.86 5.59
CA ALA A 48 -4.84 -4.50 5.47
C ALA A 48 -5.18 -3.99 6.88
N VAL A 49 -4.54 -2.89 7.29
CA VAL A 49 -4.69 -2.30 8.62
C VAL A 49 -5.55 -1.05 8.52
N THR A 50 -6.68 -1.07 9.23
CA THR A 50 -7.50 0.10 9.52
C THR A 50 -7.28 0.45 10.98
N SER A 51 -6.81 1.66 11.27
CA SER A 51 -6.45 2.08 12.62
C SER A 51 -6.93 3.50 12.87
N GLY A 52 -7.29 3.81 14.12
CA GLY A 52 -7.59 5.17 14.56
C GLY A 52 -6.41 6.14 14.43
N TRP A 53 -5.17 5.63 14.30
CA TRP A 53 -4.02 6.47 14.00
C TRP A 53 -3.97 6.84 12.52
N THR A 54 -4.09 8.14 12.21
CA THR A 54 -4.07 8.66 10.83
C THR A 54 -2.87 8.20 10.02
N ARG A 55 -1.72 8.00 10.66
CA ARG A 55 -0.52 7.51 9.95
C ARG A 55 -0.54 6.02 9.70
N LEU A 56 -1.24 5.22 10.50
CA LEU A 56 -1.31 3.75 10.33
C LEU A 56 -2.57 3.33 9.57
N ASN A 57 -3.56 4.21 9.48
CA ASN A 57 -4.78 3.95 8.74
C ASN A 57 -4.50 3.68 7.25
N ASP A 58 -5.29 2.78 6.69
CA ASP A 58 -5.23 2.34 5.28
C ASP A 58 -3.84 1.90 4.83
N ARG A 59 -3.02 1.34 5.72
CA ARG A 59 -1.74 0.73 5.36
C ARG A 59 -1.85 -0.78 5.24
N ALA A 60 -1.05 -1.34 4.35
CA ALA A 60 -0.79 -2.77 4.35
C ALA A 60 0.44 -3.08 5.22
N ALA A 61 0.42 -4.20 5.92
CA ALA A 61 1.50 -4.65 6.79
C ALA A 61 1.70 -6.16 6.65
N ARG A 62 2.91 -6.63 6.95
CA ARG A 62 3.20 -8.04 7.12
C ARG A 62 3.18 -8.40 8.61
N VAL A 63 2.56 -9.52 8.93
CA VAL A 63 2.52 -10.09 10.28
C VAL A 63 3.85 -10.76 10.61
N ALA A 64 4.38 -10.45 11.77
CA ALA A 64 5.57 -11.08 12.36
C ALA A 64 5.35 -11.34 13.86
N ASN A 65 6.09 -12.28 14.45
CA ASN A 65 5.98 -12.66 15.86
C ASN A 65 4.53 -12.88 16.30
N SER A 66 3.75 -13.63 15.50
CA SER A 66 2.39 -14.02 15.82
C SER A 66 2.37 -14.99 16.99
N LEU A 67 1.63 -14.62 18.04
CA LEU A 67 1.45 -15.36 19.28
C LEU A 67 -0.06 -15.48 19.54
N THR A 68 -0.47 -16.38 20.43
CA THR A 68 -1.90 -16.53 20.76
C THR A 68 -2.45 -15.24 21.40
N GLY A 69 -3.09 -14.38 20.60
CA GLY A 69 -3.70 -13.12 21.05
C GLY A 69 -2.94 -11.84 20.70
N THR A 70 -1.70 -11.92 20.20
CA THR A 70 -0.91 -10.73 19.79
C THR A 70 -0.10 -11.01 18.53
N PHE A 71 0.13 -9.99 17.72
CA PHE A 71 1.03 -10.07 16.57
C PHE A 71 1.77 -8.76 16.36
N ALA A 72 2.99 -8.80 15.83
CA ALA A 72 3.75 -7.61 15.49
C ALA A 72 3.54 -7.22 14.01
N LEU A 73 3.50 -5.91 13.77
CA LEU A 73 3.45 -5.32 12.44
C LEU A 73 4.88 -5.05 11.97
N GLU A 74 5.38 -5.87 11.05
CA GLU A 74 6.75 -5.77 10.58
C GLU A 74 6.99 -4.44 9.86
N ASN A 75 8.10 -3.78 10.20
CA ASN A 75 8.54 -2.48 9.68
C ASN A 75 7.59 -1.30 9.94
N ILE A 76 6.80 -1.37 11.02
CA ILE A 76 5.97 -0.27 11.51
C ILE A 76 6.51 0.20 12.86
N ASN A 77 7.06 1.41 12.86
CA ASN A 77 7.58 2.06 14.07
C ASN A 77 6.54 3.04 14.63
N THR A 78 6.05 2.76 15.84
CA THR A 78 5.06 3.58 16.56
C THR A 78 5.61 4.19 17.86
N THR A 79 6.94 4.30 18.00
CA THR A 79 7.57 4.84 19.23
C THR A 79 7.27 6.32 19.45
N ASN A 80 6.96 7.08 18.39
CA ASN A 80 6.64 8.50 18.53
C ASN A 80 5.18 8.71 18.96
N LEU A 81 4.98 9.14 20.20
CA LEU A 81 3.67 9.34 20.82
C LEU A 81 2.86 10.51 20.22
N GLN A 82 3.51 11.45 19.53
CA GLN A 82 2.82 12.57 18.86
C GLN A 82 1.89 12.09 17.73
N PRO A 83 2.39 11.36 16.71
CA PRO A 83 1.53 10.77 15.70
C PRO A 83 0.80 9.48 16.15
N TYR A 84 1.23 8.86 17.25
CA TYR A 84 0.70 7.60 17.77
C TYR A 84 0.31 7.73 19.26
N PRO A 85 -0.72 8.52 19.60
CA PRO A 85 -1.16 8.66 20.99
C PRO A 85 -1.63 7.30 21.54
N ALA A 86 -1.19 6.99 22.76
CA ALA A 86 -1.50 5.72 23.42
C ALA A 86 -3.03 5.55 23.56
N GLY A 87 -3.54 4.36 23.26
CA GLY A 87 -4.97 4.04 23.38
C GLY A 87 -5.85 4.46 22.20
N SER A 88 -5.39 5.34 21.30
CA SER A 88 -6.16 5.76 20.11
C SER A 88 -5.85 4.95 18.84
N GLY A 89 -5.05 3.88 18.96
CA GLY A 89 -4.67 3.05 17.82
C GLY A 89 -5.70 2.01 17.42
N MET A 90 -6.76 1.80 18.22
CA MET A 90 -7.79 0.78 18.01
C MET A 90 -8.34 0.79 16.58
N GLY A 91 -8.69 -0.38 16.07
CA GLY A 91 -9.16 -0.50 14.71
C GLY A 91 -9.48 -1.94 14.32
N SER A 92 -9.35 -2.25 13.04
CA SER A 92 -9.57 -3.58 12.51
C SER A 92 -8.52 -3.94 11.48
N VAL A 93 -8.25 -5.22 11.37
CA VAL A 93 -7.28 -5.76 10.43
C VAL A 93 -7.98 -6.81 9.59
N ARG A 94 -7.69 -6.84 8.29
CA ARG A 94 -8.21 -7.86 7.37
C ARG A 94 -7.04 -8.58 6.73
N GLU A 95 -7.04 -9.89 6.82
CA GLU A 95 -6.06 -10.73 6.12
C GLU A 95 -6.35 -10.75 4.63
N VAL A 96 -5.31 -10.74 3.80
CA VAL A 96 -5.42 -11.01 2.37
C VAL A 96 -5.19 -12.50 2.14
N THR A 97 -6.28 -13.24 1.94
CA THR A 97 -6.25 -14.71 1.76
C THR A 97 -5.88 -15.12 0.33
N GLY A 98 -5.97 -14.19 -0.63
CA GLY A 98 -5.72 -14.48 -2.04
C GLY A 98 -5.09 -13.29 -2.76
N PHE A 99 -4.06 -13.59 -3.55
CA PHE A 99 -3.41 -12.64 -4.46
C PHE A 99 -3.53 -13.15 -5.89
N VAL A 100 -3.83 -12.25 -6.83
CA VAL A 100 -3.85 -12.51 -8.27
C VAL A 100 -2.79 -11.63 -8.92
N GLU A 101 -1.98 -12.22 -9.80
CA GLU A 101 -0.94 -11.48 -10.52
C GLU A 101 -1.52 -10.67 -11.68
N ILE A 102 -1.11 -9.41 -11.78
CA ILE A 102 -1.33 -8.54 -12.93
C ILE A 102 -0.18 -8.80 -13.90
N SER A 103 -0.47 -9.54 -14.96
CA SER A 103 0.49 -9.88 -16.00
C SER A 103 0.48 -8.84 -17.14
N GLN A 104 1.43 -8.96 -18.07
CA GLN A 104 1.51 -8.15 -19.30
C GLN A 104 1.57 -6.62 -19.07
N ILE A 105 2.24 -6.19 -18.00
CA ILE A 105 2.52 -4.77 -17.75
C ILE A 105 3.59 -4.30 -18.75
N THR A 106 3.24 -3.31 -19.57
CA THR A 106 4.13 -2.74 -20.59
C THR A 106 4.87 -1.51 -20.08
N ASP A 107 4.26 -0.74 -19.17
CA ASP A 107 4.83 0.48 -18.60
C ASP A 107 4.33 0.73 -17.17
N VAL A 108 5.17 1.39 -16.36
CA VAL A 108 4.82 1.81 -14.99
C VAL A 108 5.24 3.26 -14.79
N ASN A 109 4.28 4.13 -14.51
CA ASN A 109 4.51 5.53 -14.24
C ASN A 109 4.11 5.89 -12.81
N PHE A 110 4.98 6.62 -12.11
CA PHE A 110 4.73 7.14 -10.76
C PHE A 110 4.49 8.64 -10.85
N SER A 111 3.39 9.11 -10.26
CA SER A 111 3.04 10.53 -10.18
C SER A 111 2.72 10.94 -8.75
N GLY A 112 3.09 12.16 -8.38
CA GLY A 112 2.88 12.71 -7.05
C GLY A 112 3.95 12.29 -6.03
N GLY A 113 3.68 12.55 -4.75
CA GLY A 113 4.66 12.41 -3.67
C GLY A 113 5.54 13.63 -3.44
N ASP A 114 5.37 14.69 -4.24
CA ASP A 114 6.05 15.97 -4.07
C ASP A 114 5.69 16.60 -2.73
N GLN A 115 6.70 17.16 -2.07
CA GLN A 115 6.52 17.93 -0.85
C GLN A 115 5.99 19.31 -1.23
N GLN A 116 4.80 19.65 -0.74
CA GLN A 116 4.26 20.99 -0.85
C GLN A 116 4.93 21.88 0.21
N PHE A 117 5.25 23.11 -0.19
CA PHE A 117 5.79 24.15 0.66
C PHE A 117 4.81 25.32 0.70
N LEU A 118 4.63 25.90 1.88
CA LEU A 118 4.05 27.22 2.03
C LEU A 118 5.20 28.22 2.10
N THR A 119 5.29 29.07 1.08
CA THR A 119 6.17 30.24 1.11
C THR A 119 5.46 31.35 1.87
N PHE A 120 6.11 31.92 2.88
CA PHE A 120 5.64 33.08 3.61
C PHE A 120 6.79 34.04 3.84
N GLY A 121 6.52 35.32 3.63
CA GLY A 121 7.39 36.45 3.99
C GLY A 121 6.69 37.29 5.04
N PHE A 122 7.41 37.73 6.07
CA PHE A 122 6.89 38.71 7.02
C PHE A 122 7.08 40.11 6.43
N LEU A 123 6.13 41.03 6.66
CA LEU A 123 6.18 42.39 6.09
C LEU A 123 7.43 43.21 6.48
N ALA A 124 8.17 42.78 7.50
CA ALA A 124 9.39 43.41 7.98
C ALA A 124 10.69 42.82 7.42
N ASP A 125 10.61 41.67 6.75
CA ASP A 125 11.75 40.98 6.15
C ASP A 125 11.62 41.03 4.62
N ASP A 126 12.71 41.31 3.91
CA ASP A 126 12.78 41.26 2.43
C ASP A 126 12.96 39.82 1.90
N ASP A 127 13.15 38.83 2.79
CA ASP A 127 13.44 37.44 2.44
C ASP A 127 12.23 36.51 2.69
N ASP A 128 11.83 35.78 1.65
CA ASP A 128 10.81 34.74 1.74
C ASP A 128 11.35 33.46 2.41
N ARG A 129 10.53 32.84 3.27
CA ARG A 129 10.83 31.55 3.93
C ARG A 129 9.82 30.48 3.54
N GLN A 130 10.23 29.21 3.57
CA GLN A 130 9.36 28.08 3.21
C GLN A 130 9.20 27.09 4.36
N ILE A 131 7.96 26.70 4.66
CA ILE A 131 7.63 25.58 5.58
C ILE A 131 6.99 24.43 4.78
N PRO A 132 7.47 23.18 4.93
CA PRO A 132 6.84 22.02 4.31
C PRO A 132 5.47 21.74 4.94
N THR A 133 4.41 21.70 4.13
CA THR A 133 3.03 21.53 4.61
C THR A 133 2.57 20.08 4.51
N THR A 134 2.29 19.62 3.29
CA THR A 134 1.74 18.30 3.02
C THR A 134 2.45 17.65 1.83
N LYS A 135 2.23 16.36 1.63
CA LYS A 135 2.72 15.68 0.43
C LYS A 135 1.55 15.38 -0.46
N ASN A 136 1.74 15.58 -1.76
CA ASN A 136 0.74 15.20 -2.73
C ASN A 136 0.49 13.68 -2.68
N PRO A 137 -0.76 13.23 -2.88
CA PRO A 137 -1.07 11.82 -2.99
C PRO A 137 -0.24 11.20 -4.10
N ILE A 138 0.24 9.98 -3.87
CA ILE A 138 0.99 9.23 -4.86
C ILE A 138 -0.02 8.41 -5.66
N SER A 139 0.03 8.54 -6.98
CA SER A 139 -0.71 7.70 -7.91
C SER A 139 0.27 6.94 -8.79
N ILE A 140 -0.01 5.66 -9.04
CA ILE A 140 0.80 4.80 -9.88
C ILE A 140 -0.08 4.33 -11.03
N ALA A 141 0.35 4.58 -12.27
CA ALA A 141 -0.33 4.13 -13.47
C ALA A 141 0.44 2.95 -14.06
N TYR A 142 -0.23 1.80 -14.18
CA TYR A 142 0.27 0.61 -14.82
C TYR A 142 -0.42 0.47 -16.19
N THR A 143 0.36 0.52 -17.26
CA THR A 143 -0.17 0.23 -18.60
C THR A 143 -0.09 -1.27 -18.82
N VAL A 144 -1.22 -1.91 -19.07
CA VAL A 144 -1.33 -3.35 -19.33
C VAL A 144 -1.82 -3.59 -20.74
N ALA A 145 -1.37 -4.68 -21.35
CA ALA A 145 -2.00 -5.17 -22.57
C ALA A 145 -3.47 -5.54 -22.31
N ASP A 146 -4.33 -5.24 -23.29
CA ASP A 146 -5.75 -5.56 -23.20
C ASP A 146 -5.99 -7.04 -23.53
N ASP A 147 -6.31 -7.82 -22.50
CA ASP A 147 -6.70 -9.23 -22.60
C ASP A 147 -7.76 -9.54 -21.53
N PRO A 148 -9.05 -9.62 -21.92
CA PRO A 148 -10.16 -9.79 -20.98
C PRO A 148 -10.25 -11.20 -20.36
N ASP A 149 -9.54 -12.19 -20.91
CA ASP A 149 -9.58 -13.57 -20.42
C ASP A 149 -8.68 -13.78 -19.18
N LEU A 150 -7.87 -12.78 -18.83
CA LEU A 150 -6.94 -12.86 -17.71
C LEU A 150 -7.65 -12.70 -16.35
N PRO A 151 -7.29 -13.51 -15.34
CA PRO A 151 -8.01 -13.56 -14.06
C PRO A 151 -7.92 -12.26 -13.24
N TYR A 152 -6.94 -11.39 -13.51
CA TYR A 152 -6.82 -10.12 -12.80
C TYR A 152 -7.84 -9.08 -13.26
N VAL A 153 -8.38 -9.18 -14.49
CA VAL A 153 -9.27 -8.16 -15.05
C VAL A 153 -10.56 -8.07 -14.24
N ALA A 154 -11.22 -9.20 -13.98
CA ALA A 154 -12.43 -9.24 -13.17
C ALA A 154 -12.20 -8.70 -11.74
N VAL A 155 -11.03 -8.96 -11.16
CA VAL A 155 -10.67 -8.45 -9.83
C VAL A 155 -10.50 -6.93 -9.86
N VAL A 156 -9.85 -6.39 -10.89
CA VAL A 156 -9.57 -4.95 -11.02
C VAL A 156 -10.84 -4.18 -11.38
N GLU A 157 -11.71 -4.71 -12.24
CA GLU A 157 -12.99 -4.09 -12.57
C GLU A 157 -13.94 -4.09 -11.37
N ALA A 158 -14.01 -5.18 -10.61
CA ALA A 158 -14.72 -5.18 -9.33
C ALA A 158 -14.14 -4.15 -8.34
N ALA A 159 -12.82 -3.90 -8.37
CA ALA A 159 -12.21 -2.89 -7.52
C ALA A 159 -12.64 -1.47 -7.89
N ASP A 160 -12.78 -1.21 -9.20
CA ASP A 160 -13.23 0.07 -9.75
C ASP A 160 -14.70 0.35 -9.38
N ASP A 161 -15.56 -0.68 -9.45
CA ASP A 161 -16.98 -0.59 -9.09
C ASP A 161 -17.20 -0.44 -7.57
N ASP A 162 -16.50 -1.25 -6.77
CA ASP A 162 -16.64 -1.26 -5.30
C ASP A 162 -16.11 0.03 -4.66
N LYS A 163 -15.15 0.70 -5.32
CA LYS A 163 -14.43 1.87 -4.82
C LYS A 163 -13.88 1.66 -3.40
N GLN A 164 -13.46 0.44 -3.10
CA GLN A 164 -12.84 0.09 -1.82
C GLN A 164 -11.31 0.07 -1.98
N VAL A 165 -10.61 0.38 -0.88
CA VAL A 165 -9.16 0.32 -0.83
C VAL A 165 -8.70 -1.14 -0.94
N ARG A 166 -7.76 -1.42 -1.84
CA ARG A 166 -7.19 -2.76 -2.01
C ARG A 166 -5.67 -2.77 -1.83
N VAL A 167 -5.18 -3.88 -1.27
CA VAL A 167 -3.76 -4.15 -1.08
C VAL A 167 -3.15 -4.66 -2.39
N LEU A 168 -2.05 -4.05 -2.82
CA LEU A 168 -1.22 -4.54 -3.91
C LEU A 168 0.17 -4.87 -3.38
N ARG A 169 0.73 -5.96 -3.87
CA ARG A 169 2.08 -6.42 -3.55
C ARG A 169 2.91 -6.38 -4.82
N MET A 170 3.97 -5.60 -4.80
CA MET A 170 5.01 -5.64 -5.83
C MET A 170 6.18 -6.48 -5.31
N ASN A 171 6.43 -7.62 -5.95
CA ASN A 171 7.56 -8.49 -5.66
C ASN A 171 8.72 -8.11 -6.58
N LEU A 172 9.87 -7.76 -6.01
CA LEU A 172 11.08 -7.47 -6.77
C LEU A 172 11.92 -8.75 -6.95
N PRO A 173 12.70 -8.87 -8.04
CA PRO A 173 13.48 -10.08 -8.40
C PRO A 173 14.63 -10.44 -7.42
N GLY A 174 14.77 -9.71 -6.31
CA GLY A 174 15.73 -10.00 -5.25
C GLY A 174 15.08 -10.29 -3.90
N GLY A 175 13.86 -10.84 -3.88
CA GLY A 175 13.14 -11.26 -2.67
C GLY A 175 12.55 -10.13 -1.81
N SER A 176 12.70 -8.87 -2.24
CA SER A 176 12.07 -7.72 -1.59
C SER A 176 10.64 -7.56 -2.06
N SER A 177 9.73 -7.18 -1.16
CA SER A 177 8.36 -6.85 -1.51
C SER A 177 8.01 -5.44 -1.08
N ILE A 178 7.17 -4.77 -1.86
CA ILE A 178 6.59 -3.48 -1.50
C ILE A 178 5.08 -3.67 -1.44
N LEU A 179 4.49 -3.33 -0.31
CA LEU A 179 3.06 -3.32 -0.13
C LEU A 179 2.52 -1.91 -0.35
N TYR A 180 1.55 -1.82 -1.23
CA TYR A 180 0.75 -0.64 -1.49
C TYR A 180 -0.68 -0.91 -1.03
N ASN A 181 -1.37 0.13 -0.59
CA ASN A 181 -2.80 0.04 -0.30
C ASN A 181 -3.46 1.32 -0.84
N GLY A 182 -4.44 1.16 -1.71
CA GLY A 182 -5.03 2.27 -2.43
C GLY A 182 -6.27 1.90 -3.22
N TYR A 183 -6.92 2.92 -3.76
CA TYR A 183 -8.02 2.73 -4.70
C TYR A 183 -7.46 2.31 -6.05
N VAL A 184 -8.02 1.25 -6.61
CA VAL A 184 -7.65 0.74 -7.93
C VAL A 184 -8.75 1.10 -8.89
N THR A 185 -8.40 1.75 -9.98
CA THR A 185 -9.30 2.06 -11.08
C THR A 185 -8.70 1.59 -12.39
N ILE A 186 -9.54 1.29 -13.38
CA ILE A 186 -9.08 0.86 -14.70
C ILE A 186 -9.82 1.63 -15.78
N THR A 187 -9.13 1.99 -16.85
CA THR A 187 -9.78 2.61 -18.01
C THR A 187 -10.73 1.61 -18.66
N SER A 188 -11.97 2.02 -18.92
CA SER A 188 -12.99 1.18 -19.57
C SER A 188 -12.75 0.96 -21.05
N THR A 189 -12.08 1.90 -21.72
CA THR A 189 -11.73 1.78 -23.13
C THR A 189 -10.22 1.56 -23.31
N PRO A 190 -9.79 0.59 -24.12
CA PRO A 190 -8.40 0.43 -24.48
C PRO A 190 -7.97 1.53 -25.46
N SER A 191 -6.69 1.92 -25.39
CA SER A 191 -6.08 2.78 -26.41
C SER A 191 -5.88 1.98 -27.70
N MET A 192 -6.33 2.53 -28.82
CA MET A 192 -6.26 1.91 -30.14
C MET A 192 -5.37 2.77 -31.05
N GLY A 193 -4.11 2.38 -31.21
CA GLY A 193 -3.18 2.97 -32.16
C GLY A 193 -2.91 2.02 -33.33
N ARG A 194 -2.88 2.53 -34.58
CA ARG A 194 -2.47 1.71 -35.73
C ARG A 194 -1.01 1.25 -35.51
N ASN A 195 -0.76 -0.06 -35.63
CA ASN A 195 0.53 -0.72 -35.36
C ASN A 195 0.97 -0.72 -33.88
N ASN A 196 0.07 -0.42 -32.93
CA ASN A 196 0.33 -0.52 -31.50
C ASN A 196 -0.59 -1.58 -30.86
N LEU A 197 -0.09 -2.22 -29.81
CA LEU A 197 -0.88 -3.13 -28.98
C LEU A 197 -2.01 -2.36 -28.29
N MET A 198 -3.19 -2.98 -28.19
CA MET A 198 -4.27 -2.45 -27.36
C MET A 198 -3.84 -2.50 -25.89
N THR A 199 -4.01 -1.39 -25.19
CA THR A 199 -3.58 -1.27 -23.79
C THR A 199 -4.63 -0.56 -22.94
N ARG A 200 -4.77 -0.99 -21.69
CA ARG A 200 -5.57 -0.34 -20.65
C ARG A 200 -4.65 0.19 -19.56
N VAL A 201 -5.08 1.24 -18.87
CA VAL A 201 -4.33 1.84 -17.76
C VAL A 201 -5.02 1.53 -16.45
N ILE A 202 -4.33 0.82 -15.56
CA ILE A 202 -4.74 0.59 -14.18
C ILE A 202 -4.09 1.69 -13.34
N THR A 203 -4.90 2.52 -12.70
CA THR A 203 -4.42 3.57 -11.80
C THR A 203 -4.62 3.15 -10.36
N LEU A 204 -3.55 3.16 -9.58
CA LEU A 204 -3.56 2.98 -8.15
C LEU A 204 -3.38 4.33 -7.47
N SER A 205 -4.38 4.79 -6.72
CA SER A 205 -4.28 5.98 -5.87
C SER A 205 -4.03 5.55 -4.43
N LEU A 206 -2.84 5.80 -3.90
CA LEU A 206 -2.45 5.32 -2.57
C LEU A 206 -3.26 6.02 -1.47
N ALA A 207 -3.99 5.22 -0.68
CA ALA A 207 -4.72 5.70 0.49
C ALA A 207 -3.81 5.76 1.73
N GLY A 208 -2.87 4.81 1.84
CA GLY A 208 -1.88 4.75 2.90
C GLY A 208 -0.44 4.88 2.39
N ARG A 209 0.49 5.14 3.30
CA ARG A 209 1.92 5.14 2.92
C ARG A 209 2.37 3.72 2.59
N PRO A 210 3.20 3.53 1.55
CA PRO A 210 3.71 2.22 1.19
C PRO A 210 4.69 1.70 2.26
N THR A 211 4.64 0.40 2.50
CA THR A 211 5.53 -0.33 3.41
C THR A 211 6.46 -1.20 2.57
N ARG A 212 7.77 -1.02 2.77
CA ARG A 212 8.79 -1.77 2.02
C ARG A 212 9.37 -2.85 2.92
N TYR A 213 9.50 -4.05 2.37
CA TYR A 213 10.17 -5.16 3.03
C TYR A 213 11.45 -5.47 2.27
N SER A 214 12.59 -5.40 2.98
CA SER A 214 13.84 -5.97 2.48
C SER A 214 13.69 -7.49 2.41
N ALA A 215 14.42 -8.13 1.49
CA ALA A 215 14.48 -9.58 1.48
C ALA A 215 14.92 -10.09 2.86
N VAL A 216 14.24 -11.14 3.35
CA VAL A 216 14.74 -11.90 4.50
C VAL A 216 16.05 -12.51 4.04
N VAL A 217 17.17 -12.04 4.60
CA VAL A 217 18.45 -12.72 4.46
C VAL A 217 18.34 -13.95 5.36
N VAL A 218 17.97 -15.08 4.77
CA VAL A 218 18.11 -16.39 5.41
C VAL A 218 19.57 -16.84 5.28
#